data_AF-A0A954XMI6-F1
#
_entry.id   AF-A0A954XMI6-F1
#
_cell.length_a   1.000
_cell.length_b   1.000
_cell.length_c   1.000
_cell.angle_alpha   90.00
_cell.angle_beta   90.00
_cell.angle_gamma   90.00
#
_symmetry.space_group_name_H-M   'P 1'
#
loop_
_entity.id
_entity.type
_entity.pdbx_description
1 polymer ?
#
loop_
_entity_poly.entity_id
_entity_poly.type
_entity_poly.pdbx_seq_one_letter_code
_entity_poly.pdbx_strand_id
1 'polypeptide(L)' 'MPDFQPTDRELEALKVLWELGEATVREICDQMNVAGEGLAYTTVLSLLQVMEQKGLVSHR' A
#
# COMPACT_ATOMS: atom_id res chain seq x y z
N MET A 1 11.88 18.65 8.57
CA MET A 1 11.74 17.73 7.41
C MET A 1 10.51 16.89 7.72
N PRO A 2 9.53 16.72 6.82
CA PRO A 2 8.42 15.83 7.16
C PRO A 2 8.98 14.41 7.24
N ASP A 3 8.92 13.81 8.42
CA ASP A 3 9.28 12.41 8.65
C ASP A 3 8.39 11.51 7.79
N PHE A 4 8.89 11.21 6.59
CA PHE A 4 8.25 10.37 5.59
C PHE A 4 8.47 8.88 5.87
N GLN A 5 8.63 8.50 7.13
CA GLN A 5 8.74 7.10 7.49
C GLN A 5 7.36 6.45 7.28
N PRO A 6 7.23 5.54 6.30
CA PRO A 6 6.02 4.77 6.16
C PRO A 6 5.87 3.92 7.41
N THR A 7 4.66 3.84 7.94
CA THR A 7 4.32 2.81 8.94
C THR A 7 4.57 1.43 8.35
N ASP A 8 4.76 0.41 9.19
CA ASP A 8 5.04 -0.97 8.74
C ASP A 8 4.10 -1.43 7.62
N ARG A 9 2.81 -1.06 7.73
CA ARG A 9 1.78 -1.34 6.71
C ARG A 9 1.99 -0.60 5.39
N GLU A 10 2.31 0.69 5.43
CA GLU A 10 2.61 1.48 4.23
C GLU A 10 3.88 0.94 3.55
N LEU A 11 4.84 0.48 4.34
CA LEU A 11 6.08 -0.10 3.86
C LEU A 11 5.85 -1.47 3.21
N GLU A 12 4.96 -2.29 3.76
CA GLU A 12 4.54 -3.55 3.14
C GLU A 12 3.79 -3.31 1.84
N ALA A 13 2.84 -2.38 1.80
CA ALA A 13 2.14 -2.02 0.57
C ALA A 13 3.11 -1.49 -0.50
N LEU A 14 4.10 -0.68 -0.11
CA LEU A 14 5.18 -0.22 -1.00
C LEU A 14 6.01 -1.37 -1.54
N LYS A 15 6.38 -2.36 -0.71
CA LYS A 15 7.12 -3.55 -1.16
C LYS A 15 6.32 -4.34 -2.17
N VAL A 16 5.04 -4.61 -1.88
CA VAL A 16 4.13 -5.30 -2.80
C VAL A 16 4.02 -4.54 -4.12
N LEU A 17 3.81 -3.23 -4.07
CA LEU A 17 3.76 -2.39 -5.27
C LEU A 17 5.08 -2.42 -6.03
N TRP A 18 6.22 -2.44 -5.33
CA TRP A 18 7.54 -2.50 -5.94
C TRP A 18 7.81 -3.85 -6.62
N GLU A 19 7.32 -4.95 -6.06
CA GLU A 19 7.43 -6.29 -6.65
C GLU A 19 6.49 -6.47 -7.85
N LEU A 20 5.28 -5.92 -7.78
CA LEU A 20 4.28 -6.02 -8.85
C LEU A 20 4.44 -4.95 -9.96
N GLY A 21 5.08 -3.83 -9.64
CA GLY A 21 5.25 -2.66 -10.52
C GLY A 21 3.99 -1.83 -10.67
N GLU A 22 3.00 -2.36 -11.40
CA GLU A 22 1.70 -1.72 -11.61
C GLU A 22 0.63 -2.67 -11.06
N ALA A 23 0.01 -2.31 -9.93
CA ALA A 23 -0.95 -3.16 -9.25
C ALA A 23 -2.17 -2.35 -8.80
N THR A 24 -3.33 -3.00 -8.87
CA THR A 24 -4.56 -2.40 -8.35
C THR A 24 -4.63 -2.49 -6.83
N VAL A 25 -5.42 -1.61 -6.19
CA VAL A 25 -5.72 -1.69 -4.74
C VAL A 25 -6.14 -3.11 -4.32
N ARG A 26 -6.87 -3.80 -5.20
CA ARG A 26 -7.33 -5.17 -4.97
C ARG A 26 -6.18 -6.18 -4.98
N GLU A 27 -5.26 -6.08 -5.93
CA GLU A 27 -4.09 -6.96 -5.98
C GLU A 27 -3.15 -6.72 -4.81
N ILE A 28 -2.92 -5.46 -4.45
CA ILE A 28 -2.13 -5.11 -3.26
C ILE A 28 -2.79 -5.71 -2.01
N CYS A 29 -4.11 -5.54 -1.89
CA CYS A 29 -4.88 -6.12 -0.79
C CYS A 29 -4.80 -7.64 -0.77
N ASP A 30 -4.89 -8.31 -1.92
CA ASP A 30 -4.80 -9.76 -2.03
C ASP A 30 -3.39 -10.24 -1.63
N GLN A 31 -2.34 -9.58 -2.13
CA GLN A 31 -0.95 -9.91 -1.79
C GLN A 31 -0.66 -9.73 -0.29
N MET A 32 -1.16 -8.65 0.32
CA MET A 32 -1.01 -8.42 1.76
C MET A 32 -1.79 -9.46 2.57
N ASN A 33 -2.97 -9.88 2.10
CA ASN A 33 -3.72 -10.99 2.70
C ASN A 33 -2.97 -12.33 2.57
N VAL A 34 -2.32 -12.58 1.43
CA VAL A 34 -1.48 -13.77 1.20
C VAL A 34 -0.24 -13.76 2.12
N ALA A 35 0.33 -12.58 2.41
CA ALA A 35 1.44 -12.41 3.35
C ALA A 35 1.06 -12.69 4.82
N GLY A 36 -0.24 -12.88 5.12
CA GLY A 36 -0.73 -13.33 6.42
C GLY A 36 -1.36 -12.25 7.28
N GLU A 37 -1.32 -10.98 6.88
CA GLU A 37 -2.16 -9.95 7.47
C GLU A 37 -3.53 -9.99 6.78
N GLY A 38 -4.55 -10.54 7.44
CA GLY A 38 -5.95 -10.53 6.99
C GLY A 38 -6.56 -9.12 6.88
N LEU A 39 -5.96 -8.24 6.08
CA LEU A 39 -6.33 -6.83 5.97
C LEU A 39 -7.62 -6.69 5.18
N ALA A 40 -8.54 -5.90 5.75
CA ALA A 40 -9.73 -5.48 5.05
C ALA A 40 -9.35 -4.57 3.87
N TYR A 41 -10.08 -4.73 2.75
CA TYR A 41 -9.92 -3.89 1.56
C TYR A 41 -9.97 -2.39 1.87
N THR A 42 -10.86 -1.99 2.78
CA THR A 42 -10.98 -0.60 3.22
C THR A 42 -9.73 -0.07 3.92
N THR A 43 -9.03 -0.93 4.67
CA THR A 43 -7.77 -0.57 5.33
C THR A 43 -6.68 -0.29 4.30
N VAL A 44 -6.52 -1.18 3.31
CA VAL A 44 -5.55 -1.02 2.22
C VAL A 44 -5.90 0.19 1.36
N LEU A 45 -7.18 0.43 1.10
CA LEU A 45 -7.65 1.61 0.39
C LEU A 45 -7.27 2.91 1.12
N SER A 46 -7.57 3.03 2.42
CA SER A 46 -7.22 4.23 3.20
C SER A 46 -5.71 4.42 3.28
N LEU A 47 -4.94 3.34 3.41
CA LEU A 47 -3.48 3.36 3.38
C LEU A 47 -2.95 3.93 2.06
N LEU A 48 -3.43 3.41 0.93
CA LEU A 48 -3.04 3.88 -0.40
C LEU A 48 -3.49 5.33 -0.64
N GLN A 49 -4.67 5.74 -0.16
CA GLN A 49 -5.13 7.12 -0.24
C GLN A 49 -4.22 8.08 0.55
N VAL A 50 -3.71 7.66 1.71
CA VAL A 50 -2.73 8.46 2.47
C VAL A 50 -1.40 8.51 1.74
N MET A 51 -0.94 7.40 1.19
CA MET A 51 0.30 7.32 0.41
C MET A 51 0.22 8.17 -0.88
N GLU A 52 -0.94 8.21 -1.53
CA GLU A 52 -1.20 9.05 -2.70
C GLU A 52 -1.22 10.53 -2.32
N GLN A 53 -1.88 10.89 -1.22
CA GLN A 53 -1.84 12.27 -0.68
C GLN A 53 -0.43 12.70 -0.28
N LYS A 54 0.40 11.76 0.17
CA LYS A 54 1.82 11.95 0.43
C LYS A 54 2.65 11.99 -0.88
N GLY A 55 2.11 11.59 -2.02
CA GLY A 55 2.84 11.51 -3.29
C GLY A 55 3.83 10.35 -3.38
N LEU A 56 3.64 9.29 -2.58
CA LEU A 56 4.42 8.04 -2.64
C LEU A 56 3.98 7.10 -3.76
N VAL A 57 2.69 7.14 -4.09
CA VAL A 57 2.07 6.30 -5.11
C VAL A 57 1.21 7.17 -6.01
N SER A 58 1.02 6.75 -7.25
CA SER A 58 0.18 7.44 -8.22
C SER A 58 -0.62 6.40 -8.99
N HIS A 59 -1.91 6.64 -9.18
CA HIS A 59 -2.73 5.85 -10.06
C HIS A 59 -2.63 6.39 -11.49
N ARG A 60 -2.62 5.49 -12.48
CA ARG A 60 -2.65 5.81 -13.92
C ARG A 60 -3.93 5.29 -14.54
#